data_AF-A0A849GZS1-F1
#
_entry.id   AF-A0A849GZS1-F1
#
_cell.length_a   1.000
_cell.length_b   1.000
_cell.length_c   1.000
_cell.angle_alpha   90.00
_cell.angle_beta   90.00
_cell.angle_gamma   90.00
#
_symmetry.space_group_name_H-M   'P 1'
#
loop_
_entity.id
_entity.type
_entity.pdbx_description
1 polymer ?
#
loop_
_entity_poly.entity_id
_entity_poly.type
_entity_poly.pdbx_seq_one_letter_code
_entity_poly.pdbx_strand_id
1 'polypeptide(L)'
;YGHVFVLLAGSTAKEAGHPDADALIAEAREVLDARFWDEDAGRFREEYNRDWSPLSTYRGMNSNMHGTEALLAAYEATGDRVYLDRAGRILSFFVGRMAAGNGWRIPEHYTDDWQVDPAYSGDTMFRPAGTTPGHSFELGRLALHWWDLAERPDDGTPERARRLIEQALEDGWRDPGGIAYTLDLDGKIDVSDRYWWPLTEAISALATLIKLERRATDEAWYRRLWAFADSHFVDHARGGWYPELAEDGGLADVQFKGKPDIYHSVQACLFPLAPGVSRYADGLRKLG
;
A
#
# COMPACT_ATOMS: atom_id res chain seq x y z
N TYR A 1 7.74 -5.29 8.83
CA TYR A 1 6.36 -5.59 8.37
C TYR A 1 5.39 -5.85 9.52
N GLY A 2 5.46 -6.99 10.24
CA GLY A 2 4.41 -7.35 11.22
C GLY A 2 4.14 -6.30 12.33
N HIS A 3 5.18 -5.65 12.85
CA HIS A 3 5.03 -4.63 13.91
C HIS A 3 4.21 -3.40 13.50
N VAL A 4 4.29 -2.96 12.24
CA VAL A 4 3.50 -1.80 11.79
C VAL A 4 2.01 -2.15 11.67
N PHE A 5 1.67 -3.40 11.37
CA PHE A 5 0.28 -3.88 11.41
C PHE A 5 -0.29 -3.94 12.83
N VAL A 6 0.54 -4.13 13.86
CA VAL A 6 0.09 -4.01 15.26
C VAL A 6 -0.31 -2.57 15.57
N LEU A 7 0.46 -1.59 15.11
CA LEU A 7 0.10 -0.17 15.23
C LEU A 7 -1.21 0.12 14.48
N LEU A 8 -1.36 -0.36 13.24
CA LEU A 8 -2.58 -0.19 12.45
C LEU A 8 -3.81 -0.80 13.15
N ALA A 9 -3.67 -2.00 13.75
CA ALA A 9 -4.72 -2.64 14.52
C ALA A 9 -5.11 -1.82 15.75
N GLY A 10 -4.12 -1.31 16.51
CA GLY A 10 -4.35 -0.41 17.64
C GLY A 10 -5.09 0.87 17.24
N SER A 11 -4.65 1.53 16.16
CA SER A 11 -5.29 2.73 15.62
C SER A 11 -6.75 2.48 15.22
N THR A 12 -7.00 1.37 14.52
CA THR A 12 -8.36 0.98 14.11
C THR A 12 -9.24 0.64 15.30
N ALA A 13 -8.69 -0.04 16.32
CA ALA A 13 -9.39 -0.33 17.56
C ALA A 13 -9.75 0.96 18.34
N LYS A 14 -8.87 1.97 18.31
CA LYS A 14 -9.14 3.27 18.93
C LYS A 14 -10.28 4.00 18.22
N GLU A 15 -10.27 4.01 16.89
CA GLU A 15 -11.39 4.51 16.11
C GLU A 15 -12.69 3.77 16.46
N ALA A 16 -12.65 2.46 16.69
CA ALA A 16 -13.82 1.69 17.12
C ALA A 16 -14.23 1.94 18.60
N GLY A 17 -13.51 2.77 19.35
CA GLY A 17 -13.79 3.08 20.76
C GLY A 17 -13.40 1.97 21.74
N HIS A 18 -12.48 1.08 21.36
CA HIS A 18 -12.03 -0.02 22.22
C HIS A 18 -11.21 0.51 23.41
N PRO A 19 -11.51 0.11 24.67
CA PRO A 19 -10.88 0.68 25.87
C PRO A 19 -9.37 0.45 25.95
N ASP A 20 -8.88 -0.67 25.40
CA ASP A 20 -7.45 -1.04 25.46
C ASP A 20 -6.62 -0.54 24.26
N ALA A 21 -7.23 0.21 23.34
CA ALA A 21 -6.55 0.60 22.10
C ALA A 21 -5.33 1.51 22.34
N ASP A 22 -5.42 2.42 23.32
CA ASP A 22 -4.32 3.31 23.67
C ASP A 22 -3.09 2.56 24.19
N ALA A 23 -3.30 1.51 24.98
CA ALA A 23 -2.21 0.67 25.47
C ALA A 23 -1.50 -0.04 24.30
N LEU A 24 -2.27 -0.63 23.38
CA LEU A 24 -1.73 -1.31 22.21
C LEU A 24 -0.93 -0.37 21.29
N ILE A 25 -1.44 0.85 21.04
CA ILE A 25 -0.73 1.87 20.25
C ILE A 25 0.59 2.26 20.93
N ALA A 26 0.57 2.46 22.25
CA ALA A 26 1.76 2.83 23.02
C ALA A 26 2.84 1.73 22.97
N GLU A 27 2.47 0.46 23.18
CA GLU A 27 3.39 -0.68 23.10
C GLU A 27 3.98 -0.85 21.69
N ALA A 28 3.14 -0.74 20.66
CA ALA A 28 3.60 -0.82 19.28
C ALA A 28 4.57 0.32 18.95
N ARG A 29 4.26 1.54 19.39
CA ARG A 29 5.12 2.71 19.21
C ARG A 29 6.47 2.53 19.90
N GLU A 30 6.50 2.05 21.14
CA GLU A 30 7.75 1.85 21.89
C GLU A 30 8.70 0.93 21.11
N VAL A 31 8.20 -0.18 20.60
CA VAL A 31 9.01 -1.12 19.80
C VAL A 31 9.46 -0.50 18.49
N LEU A 32 8.55 0.18 17.77
CA LEU A 32 8.87 0.83 16.50
C LEU A 32 9.94 1.92 16.68
N ASP A 33 9.82 2.76 17.72
CA ASP A 33 10.76 3.84 18.04
C ASP A 33 12.13 3.29 18.44
N ALA A 34 12.17 2.29 19.32
CA ALA A 34 13.42 1.78 19.87
C ALA A 34 14.20 0.88 18.91
N ARG A 35 13.51 0.20 17.98
CA ARG A 35 14.11 -0.86 17.16
C ARG A 35 14.10 -0.56 15.67
N PHE A 36 13.01 -0.04 15.14
CA PHE A 36 12.82 0.00 13.69
C PHE A 36 13.04 1.39 13.10
N TRP A 37 12.62 2.45 13.78
CA TRP A 37 12.72 3.81 13.26
C TRP A 37 14.17 4.27 13.25
N ASP A 38 14.66 4.60 12.06
CA ASP A 38 15.96 5.22 11.85
C ASP A 38 15.76 6.72 11.71
N GLU A 39 16.17 7.50 12.72
CA GLU A 39 15.93 8.95 12.76
C GLU A 39 16.73 9.70 11.70
N ASP A 40 17.93 9.25 11.34
CA ASP A 40 18.75 9.92 10.34
C ASP A 40 18.19 9.65 8.93
N ALA A 41 17.79 8.41 8.67
CA ALA A 41 17.15 8.06 7.42
C ALA A 41 15.72 8.61 7.35
N GLY A 42 14.98 8.67 8.44
CA GLY A 42 13.54 8.98 8.43
C GLY A 42 12.69 7.87 7.83
N ARG A 43 13.08 6.61 8.07
CA ARG A 43 12.47 5.38 7.53
C ARG A 43 12.60 4.24 8.54
N PHE A 44 11.79 3.21 8.39
CA PHE A 44 11.92 1.97 9.16
C PHE A 44 13.00 1.04 8.57
N ARG A 45 13.75 0.41 9.47
CA ARG A 45 14.59 -0.78 9.23
C ARG A 45 13.71 -2.04 9.17
N GLU A 46 14.30 -3.17 8.81
CA GLU A 46 13.52 -4.34 8.40
C GLU A 46 13.36 -5.42 9.49
N GLU A 47 14.45 -6.07 9.90
CA GLU A 47 14.38 -7.37 10.58
C GLU A 47 15.45 -7.59 11.65
N TYR A 48 15.01 -8.25 12.71
CA TYR A 48 15.77 -8.55 13.92
C TYR A 48 15.56 -9.99 14.34
N ASN A 49 16.56 -10.58 14.98
CA ASN A 49 16.39 -11.80 15.73
C ASN A 49 15.49 -11.57 16.96
N ARG A 50 15.01 -12.66 17.58
CA ARG A 50 14.19 -12.60 18.80
C ARG A 50 14.86 -11.85 19.95
N ASP A 51 16.18 -11.80 19.99
CA ASP A 51 16.98 -11.09 20.99
C ASP A 51 17.30 -9.63 20.61
N TRP A 52 16.69 -9.11 19.54
CA TRP A 52 16.91 -7.78 18.97
C TRP A 52 18.30 -7.54 18.35
N SER A 53 19.10 -8.57 18.12
CA SER A 53 20.28 -8.43 17.28
C SER A 53 19.87 -8.22 15.81
N PRO A 54 20.57 -7.35 15.04
CA PRO A 54 20.27 -7.16 13.62
C PRO A 54 20.38 -8.49 12.85
N LEU A 55 19.33 -8.85 12.11
CA LEU A 55 19.33 -10.07 11.30
C LEU A 55 19.93 -9.83 9.91
N SER A 56 19.76 -8.63 9.37
CA SER A 56 20.16 -8.29 8.01
C SER A 56 20.45 -6.80 7.83
N THR A 57 21.25 -6.48 6.81
CA THR A 57 21.49 -5.11 6.33
C THR A 57 20.45 -4.65 5.31
N TYR A 58 19.55 -5.54 4.86
CA TYR A 58 18.49 -5.24 3.90
C TYR A 58 17.55 -4.12 4.39
N ARG A 59 17.07 -3.33 3.43
CA ARG A 59 16.04 -2.29 3.61
C ARG A 59 14.93 -2.49 2.57
N GLY A 60 13.68 -2.50 3.03
CA GLY A 60 12.52 -2.74 2.19
C GLY A 60 11.60 -1.53 2.07
N MET A 61 11.12 -1.29 0.85
CA MET A 61 10.01 -0.36 0.61
C MET A 61 8.72 -0.87 1.23
N ASN A 62 8.39 -2.14 1.05
CA ASN A 62 7.13 -2.75 1.48
C ASN A 62 6.81 -2.50 2.98
N SER A 63 7.77 -2.79 3.88
CA SER A 63 7.61 -2.48 5.32
C SER A 63 7.40 -1.00 5.62
N ASN A 64 7.99 -0.10 4.81
CA ASN A 64 7.82 1.34 4.96
C ASN A 64 6.50 1.83 4.36
N MET A 65 5.98 1.22 3.30
CA MET A 65 4.65 1.51 2.75
C MET A 65 3.56 1.23 3.78
N HIS A 66 3.51 0.02 4.35
CA HIS A 66 2.57 -0.27 5.44
C HIS A 66 2.92 0.49 6.73
N GLY A 67 4.19 0.86 6.91
CA GLY A 67 4.59 1.80 7.95
C GLY A 67 3.88 3.15 7.80
N THR A 68 3.90 3.73 6.59
CA THR A 68 3.14 4.94 6.27
C THR A 68 1.66 4.77 6.54
N GLU A 69 1.05 3.67 6.10
CA GLU A 69 -0.36 3.40 6.35
C GLU A 69 -0.70 3.38 7.86
N ALA A 70 0.08 2.63 8.64
CA ALA A 70 -0.10 2.54 10.09
C ALA A 70 0.12 3.89 10.80
N LEU A 71 1.11 4.67 10.35
CA LEU A 71 1.39 6.02 10.86
C LEU A 71 0.23 6.98 10.56
N LEU A 72 -0.31 6.98 9.34
CA LEU A 72 -1.46 7.82 9.00
C LEU A 72 -2.69 7.43 9.83
N ALA A 73 -2.98 6.13 9.97
CA ALA A 73 -4.06 5.67 10.84
C ALA A 73 -3.85 6.07 12.31
N ALA A 74 -2.63 5.99 12.82
CA ALA A 74 -2.29 6.41 14.18
C ALA A 74 -2.44 7.93 14.37
N TYR A 75 -2.07 8.74 13.36
CA TYR A 75 -2.31 10.18 13.39
C TYR A 75 -3.80 10.50 13.48
N GLU A 76 -4.63 9.85 12.67
CA GLU A 76 -6.08 10.08 12.71
C GLU A 76 -6.69 9.70 14.07
N ALA A 77 -6.27 8.55 14.62
CA ALA A 77 -6.78 8.03 15.89
C ALA A 77 -6.33 8.83 17.12
N THR A 78 -5.16 9.48 17.07
CA THR A 78 -4.52 10.08 18.26
C THR A 78 -4.29 11.59 18.16
N GLY A 79 -4.18 12.13 16.95
CA GLY A 79 -3.75 13.51 16.69
C GLY A 79 -2.25 13.77 16.88
N ASP A 80 -1.44 12.77 17.22
CA ASP A 80 0.01 12.97 17.43
C ASP A 80 0.74 13.18 16.09
N ARG A 81 1.23 14.42 15.90
CA ARG A 81 1.88 14.86 14.67
C ARG A 81 3.13 14.07 14.31
N VAL A 82 3.80 13.42 15.26
CA VAL A 82 4.99 12.61 14.96
C VAL A 82 4.69 11.57 13.88
N TYR A 83 3.49 11.00 13.88
CA TYR A 83 3.12 9.96 12.93
C TYR A 83 2.97 10.54 11.52
N LEU A 84 2.29 11.69 11.40
CA LEU A 84 2.11 12.39 10.14
C LEU A 84 3.45 12.87 9.55
N ASP A 85 4.33 13.42 10.40
CA ASP A 85 5.63 13.92 9.98
C ASP A 85 6.52 12.77 9.48
N ARG A 86 6.50 11.61 10.15
CA ARG A 86 7.25 10.41 9.72
C ARG A 86 6.70 9.80 8.44
N ALA A 87 5.37 9.71 8.29
CA ALA A 87 4.74 9.28 7.04
C ALA A 87 5.19 10.16 5.86
N GLY A 88 5.22 11.49 6.06
CA GLY A 88 5.71 12.44 5.06
C GLY A 88 7.18 12.21 4.67
N ARG A 89 8.05 11.88 5.62
CA ARG A 89 9.48 11.56 5.35
C ARG A 89 9.63 10.30 4.49
N ILE A 90 8.87 9.25 4.81
CA ILE A 90 8.84 8.01 4.02
C ILE A 90 8.36 8.30 2.59
N LEU A 91 7.22 8.98 2.45
CA LEU A 91 6.62 9.29 1.14
C LEU A 91 7.50 10.22 0.29
N SER A 92 8.14 11.21 0.92
CA SER A 92 9.10 12.09 0.25
C SER A 92 10.27 11.30 -0.35
N PHE A 93 10.74 10.25 0.35
CA PHE A 93 11.78 9.37 -0.18
C PHE A 93 11.26 8.47 -1.31
N PHE A 94 10.22 7.65 -1.07
CA PHE A 94 9.81 6.65 -2.05
C PHE A 94 9.08 7.25 -3.25
N VAL A 95 8.11 8.14 -3.02
CA VAL A 95 7.34 8.76 -4.11
C VAL A 95 8.08 9.98 -4.67
N GLY A 96 8.60 10.83 -3.79
CA GLY A 96 9.24 12.09 -4.20
C GLY A 96 10.60 11.91 -4.88
N ARG A 97 11.40 10.92 -4.45
CA ARG A 97 12.75 10.67 -5.01
C ARG A 97 12.84 9.39 -5.81
N MET A 98 12.45 8.25 -5.23
CA MET A 98 12.70 6.95 -5.87
C MET A 98 11.81 6.71 -7.09
N ALA A 99 10.49 6.95 -7.00
CA ALA A 99 9.60 6.86 -8.15
C ALA A 99 10.06 7.81 -9.27
N ALA A 100 10.22 9.10 -8.94
CA ALA A 100 10.58 10.13 -9.90
C ALA A 100 11.92 9.86 -10.59
N GLY A 101 12.90 9.29 -9.86
CA GLY A 101 14.21 8.93 -10.40
C GLY A 101 14.24 7.64 -11.22
N ASN A 102 13.20 6.80 -11.14
CA ASN A 102 13.14 5.48 -11.79
C ASN A 102 11.93 5.35 -12.73
N GLY A 103 11.60 6.43 -13.44
CA GLY A 103 10.53 6.41 -14.45
C GLY A 103 9.14 6.12 -13.87
N TRP A 104 8.87 6.58 -12.65
CA TRP A 104 7.63 6.33 -11.89
C TRP A 104 7.39 4.86 -11.53
N ARG A 105 8.45 4.07 -11.45
CA ARG A 105 8.45 2.71 -10.90
C ARG A 105 9.14 2.74 -9.54
N ILE A 106 8.65 1.93 -8.59
CA ILE A 106 9.17 1.90 -7.22
C ILE A 106 10.08 0.67 -7.08
N PRO A 107 11.40 0.84 -6.98
CA PRO A 107 12.26 -0.25 -6.55
C PRO A 107 11.88 -0.73 -5.15
N GLU A 108 11.84 -2.03 -4.94
CA GLU A 108 11.40 -2.65 -3.68
C GLU A 108 12.53 -2.80 -2.65
N HIS A 109 13.77 -2.89 -3.14
CA HIS A 109 14.90 -3.43 -2.39
C HIS A 109 16.07 -2.46 -2.34
N TYR A 110 16.62 -2.30 -1.14
CA TYR A 110 17.68 -1.34 -0.88
C TYR A 110 18.75 -1.93 0.04
N THR A 111 19.96 -1.43 -0.14
CA THR A 111 21.11 -1.62 0.75
C THR A 111 20.92 -0.85 2.08
N ASP A 112 21.83 -1.03 3.03
CA ASP A 112 21.77 -0.38 4.35
C ASP A 112 21.87 1.15 4.28
N ASP A 113 22.53 1.68 3.25
CA ASP A 113 22.65 3.10 2.91
C ASP A 113 21.56 3.61 1.95
N TRP A 114 20.48 2.83 1.77
CA TRP A 114 19.30 3.19 0.97
C TRP A 114 19.59 3.44 -0.52
N GLN A 115 20.60 2.76 -1.09
CA GLN A 115 20.75 2.65 -2.54
C GLN A 115 19.89 1.50 -3.06
N VAL A 116 19.38 1.65 -4.28
CA VAL A 116 18.61 0.58 -4.94
C VAL A 116 19.52 -0.64 -5.12
N ASP A 117 19.04 -1.81 -4.72
CA ASP A 117 19.68 -3.09 -4.99
C ASP A 117 18.93 -3.80 -6.14
N PRO A 118 19.35 -3.62 -7.40
CA PRO A 118 18.66 -4.19 -8.56
C PRO A 118 18.84 -5.71 -8.67
N ALA A 119 19.82 -6.29 -7.94
CA ALA A 119 20.12 -7.71 -7.98
C ALA A 119 19.40 -8.50 -6.88
N TYR A 120 18.70 -7.81 -5.96
CA TYR A 120 17.98 -8.46 -4.89
C TYR A 120 16.85 -9.33 -5.45
N SER A 121 16.83 -10.58 -5.03
CA SER A 121 15.77 -11.54 -5.31
C SER A 121 15.59 -12.39 -4.06
N GLY A 122 14.49 -12.17 -3.35
CA GLY A 122 14.18 -12.84 -2.09
C GLY A 122 13.05 -13.85 -2.25
N ASP A 123 12.15 -13.85 -1.27
CA ASP A 123 10.91 -14.61 -1.33
C ASP A 123 10.04 -14.13 -2.50
N THR A 124 9.52 -15.06 -3.30
CA THR A 124 8.77 -14.77 -4.53
C THR A 124 7.44 -14.04 -4.29
N MET A 125 6.93 -14.00 -3.07
CA MET A 125 5.66 -13.33 -2.72
C MET A 125 5.85 -12.06 -1.86
N PHE A 126 6.85 -12.05 -0.99
CA PHE A 126 7.03 -10.92 -0.07
C PHE A 126 8.14 -9.97 -0.51
N ARG A 127 9.14 -10.47 -1.25
CA ARG A 127 10.28 -9.70 -1.73
C ARG A 127 10.70 -10.15 -3.15
N PRO A 128 9.77 -10.15 -4.13
CA PRO A 128 10.10 -10.53 -5.50
C PRO A 128 10.99 -9.47 -6.16
N ALA A 129 11.83 -9.88 -7.10
CA ALA A 129 12.68 -8.96 -7.83
C ALA A 129 11.87 -7.93 -8.64
N GLY A 130 12.51 -6.80 -8.95
CA GLY A 130 11.94 -5.75 -9.79
C GLY A 130 11.02 -4.80 -9.02
N THR A 131 9.83 -4.54 -9.57
CA THR A 131 8.84 -3.63 -9.01
C THR A 131 7.45 -4.25 -9.01
N THR A 132 6.61 -3.83 -8.06
CA THR A 132 5.25 -4.39 -7.89
C THR A 132 4.21 -3.30 -8.18
N PRO A 133 3.45 -3.35 -9.29
CA PRO A 133 2.46 -2.31 -9.62
C PRO A 133 1.43 -2.06 -8.52
N GLY A 134 1.05 -3.12 -7.78
CA GLY A 134 0.17 -3.02 -6.61
C GLY A 134 0.65 -2.02 -5.57
N HIS A 135 1.94 -2.06 -5.21
CA HIS A 135 2.53 -1.13 -4.25
C HIS A 135 2.58 0.31 -4.76
N SER A 136 2.72 0.52 -6.07
CA SER A 136 2.65 1.86 -6.67
C SER A 136 1.25 2.47 -6.52
N PHE A 137 0.18 1.68 -6.69
CA PHE A 137 -1.19 2.15 -6.44
C PHE A 137 -1.39 2.53 -4.97
N GLU A 138 -0.94 1.67 -4.07
CA GLU A 138 -1.04 1.90 -2.62
C GLU A 138 -0.26 3.13 -2.18
N LEU A 139 1.02 3.28 -2.59
CA LEU A 139 1.81 4.47 -2.28
C LEU A 139 1.22 5.75 -2.87
N GLY A 140 0.66 5.71 -4.08
CA GLY A 140 -0.04 6.84 -4.67
C GLY A 140 -1.24 7.27 -3.84
N ARG A 141 -2.07 6.30 -3.40
CA ARG A 141 -3.20 6.53 -2.49
C ARG A 141 -2.73 7.09 -1.14
N LEU A 142 -1.70 6.50 -0.54
CA LEU A 142 -1.16 6.93 0.75
C LEU A 142 -0.53 8.34 0.67
N ALA A 143 0.08 8.70 -0.45
CA ALA A 143 0.59 10.06 -0.67
C ALA A 143 -0.54 11.10 -0.67
N LEU A 144 -1.66 10.79 -1.32
CA LEU A 144 -2.87 11.65 -1.31
C LEU A 144 -3.52 11.69 0.08
N HIS A 145 -3.52 10.57 0.80
CA HIS A 145 -4.00 10.51 2.18
C HIS A 145 -3.16 11.43 3.09
N TRP A 146 -1.84 11.30 3.05
CA TRP A 146 -0.93 12.18 3.79
C TRP A 146 -1.12 13.66 3.41
N TRP A 147 -1.20 13.96 2.11
CA TRP A 147 -1.35 15.34 1.61
C TRP A 147 -2.60 16.02 2.17
N ASP A 148 -3.73 15.31 2.21
CA ASP A 148 -4.97 15.85 2.77
C ASP A 148 -4.89 16.07 4.30
N LEU A 149 -4.26 15.12 5.02
CA LEU A 149 -4.03 15.25 6.47
C LEU A 149 -3.00 16.33 6.83
N ALA A 150 -2.05 16.60 5.93
CA ALA A 150 -1.04 17.64 6.05
C ALA A 150 -1.52 19.03 5.63
N GLU A 151 -2.85 19.23 5.55
CA GLU A 151 -3.49 20.50 5.17
C GLU A 151 -3.20 20.94 3.72
N ARG A 152 -3.03 19.97 2.83
CA ARG A 152 -2.94 20.16 1.38
C ARG A 152 -1.83 21.13 0.97
N PRO A 153 -0.56 20.85 1.30
CA PRO A 153 0.55 21.69 0.90
C PRO A 153 0.64 21.80 -0.63
N ASP A 154 1.02 22.98 -1.12
CA ASP A 154 1.28 23.22 -2.55
C ASP A 154 2.69 22.77 -2.91
N ASP A 155 2.91 21.45 -2.90
CA ASP A 155 4.23 20.82 -3.07
C ASP A 155 4.31 19.85 -4.26
N GLY A 156 3.23 19.75 -5.05
CA GLY A 156 3.10 18.84 -6.19
C GLY A 156 2.83 17.38 -5.86
N THR A 157 2.47 17.04 -4.61
CA THR A 157 2.16 15.66 -4.21
C THR A 157 1.03 15.03 -5.02
N PRO A 158 -0.10 15.72 -5.31
CA PRO A 158 -1.17 15.16 -6.13
C PRO A 158 -0.71 14.73 -7.53
N GLU A 159 0.14 15.51 -8.18
CA GLU A 159 0.66 15.24 -9.52
C GLU A 159 1.59 14.02 -9.51
N ARG A 160 2.47 13.92 -8.50
CA ARG A 160 3.37 12.77 -8.33
C ARG A 160 2.60 11.49 -8.06
N ALA A 161 1.62 11.54 -7.16
CA ALA A 161 0.76 10.40 -6.85
C ALA A 161 -0.01 9.92 -8.09
N ARG A 162 -0.59 10.85 -8.85
CA ARG A 162 -1.27 10.54 -10.12
C ARG A 162 -0.32 9.88 -11.12
N ARG A 163 0.91 10.40 -11.31
CA ARG A 163 1.87 9.79 -12.24
C ARG A 163 2.30 8.40 -11.82
N LEU A 164 2.51 8.18 -10.53
CA LEU A 164 2.80 6.85 -10.01
C LEU A 164 1.68 5.84 -10.31
N ILE A 165 0.42 6.25 -10.08
CA ILE A 165 -0.76 5.41 -10.36
C ILE A 165 -0.93 5.16 -11.86
N GLU A 166 -0.82 6.19 -12.69
CA GLU A 166 -1.01 6.07 -14.14
C GLU A 166 0.10 5.21 -14.78
N GLN A 167 1.35 5.34 -14.34
CA GLN A 167 2.45 4.50 -14.82
C GLN A 167 2.25 3.03 -14.45
N ALA A 168 1.82 2.75 -13.20
CA ALA A 168 1.55 1.39 -12.76
C ALA A 168 0.37 0.74 -13.52
N LEU A 169 -0.63 1.52 -13.93
CA LEU A 169 -1.69 1.05 -14.84
C LEU A 169 -1.14 0.74 -16.23
N GLU A 170 -0.31 1.62 -16.79
CA GLU A 170 0.26 1.46 -18.13
C GLU A 170 1.13 0.20 -18.23
N ASP A 171 2.02 -0.01 -17.25
CA ASP A 171 2.95 -1.14 -17.27
C ASP A 171 2.30 -2.45 -16.79
N GLY A 172 1.42 -2.37 -15.79
CA GLY A 172 0.90 -3.54 -15.08
C GLY A 172 -0.37 -4.15 -15.66
N TRP A 173 -1.19 -3.39 -16.40
CA TRP A 173 -2.46 -3.91 -16.90
C TRP A 173 -2.26 -4.97 -18.00
N ARG A 174 -3.00 -6.07 -17.90
CA ARG A 174 -2.95 -7.20 -18.86
C ARG A 174 -4.27 -7.37 -19.60
N ASP A 175 -4.19 -7.88 -20.83
CA ASP A 175 -5.37 -8.46 -21.49
C ASP A 175 -5.53 -9.93 -21.06
N PRO A 176 -6.77 -10.44 -20.88
CA PRO A 176 -8.04 -9.72 -21.02
C PRO A 176 -8.38 -8.77 -19.86
N GLY A 177 -7.69 -8.88 -18.72
CA GLY A 177 -7.78 -7.94 -17.61
C GLY A 177 -6.82 -8.29 -16.47
N GLY A 178 -6.83 -7.49 -15.40
CA GLY A 178 -6.03 -7.70 -14.19
C GLY A 178 -4.68 -7.00 -14.21
N ILE A 179 -4.02 -7.00 -13.06
CA ILE A 179 -2.72 -6.38 -12.83
C ILE A 179 -1.68 -7.50 -12.70
N ALA A 180 -0.65 -7.47 -13.54
CA ALA A 180 0.49 -8.36 -13.40
C ALA A 180 1.18 -8.14 -12.05
N TYR A 181 1.68 -9.22 -11.46
CA TYR A 181 2.23 -9.19 -10.14
C TYR A 181 3.53 -8.38 -10.07
N THR A 182 4.50 -8.64 -10.95
CA THR A 182 5.78 -7.93 -10.96
C THR A 182 6.20 -7.48 -12.35
N LEU A 183 7.02 -6.44 -12.37
CA LEU A 183 7.71 -5.92 -13.54
C LEU A 183 9.21 -5.93 -13.29
N ASP A 184 10.00 -6.08 -14.35
CA ASP A 184 11.40 -5.70 -14.34
C ASP A 184 11.56 -4.17 -14.15
N LEU A 185 12.80 -3.72 -13.95
CA LEU A 185 13.09 -2.31 -13.69
C LEU A 185 12.80 -1.38 -14.90
N ASP A 186 12.68 -1.94 -16.10
CA ASP A 186 12.32 -1.22 -17.32
C ASP A 186 10.79 -1.16 -17.54
N GLY A 187 10.01 -1.84 -16.69
CA GLY A 187 8.55 -1.88 -16.75
C GLY A 187 7.98 -3.01 -17.59
N LYS A 188 8.79 -4.00 -18.00
CA LYS A 188 8.27 -5.20 -18.67
C LYS A 188 7.79 -6.19 -17.63
N ILE A 189 6.71 -6.87 -17.93
CA ILE A 189 6.16 -7.90 -17.04
C ILE A 189 7.14 -9.05 -16.86
N ASP A 190 7.37 -9.39 -15.59
CA ASP A 190 8.19 -10.52 -15.18
C ASP A 190 7.29 -11.66 -14.67
N VAL A 191 6.49 -11.41 -13.63
CA VAL A 191 5.44 -12.35 -13.17
C VAL A 191 4.06 -11.86 -13.62
N SER A 192 3.45 -12.61 -14.55
CA SER A 192 2.17 -12.26 -15.19
C SER A 192 0.92 -12.72 -14.41
N ASP A 193 1.11 -13.48 -13.34
CA ASP A 193 0.03 -13.89 -12.43
C ASP A 193 -0.68 -12.66 -11.86
N ARG A 194 -1.96 -12.82 -11.53
CA ARG A 194 -2.80 -11.73 -11.03
C ARG A 194 -3.28 -12.07 -9.64
N TYR A 195 -2.89 -11.25 -8.69
CA TYR A 195 -3.37 -11.36 -7.32
C TYR A 195 -4.56 -10.42 -7.12
N TRP A 196 -5.41 -10.73 -6.13
CA TRP A 196 -6.53 -9.87 -5.75
C TRP A 196 -6.04 -8.49 -5.26
N TRP A 197 -4.97 -8.48 -4.46
CA TRP A 197 -4.56 -7.30 -3.70
C TRP A 197 -4.05 -6.13 -4.58
N PRO A 198 -3.28 -6.33 -5.67
CA PRO A 198 -2.91 -5.23 -6.57
C PRO A 198 -4.13 -4.62 -7.26
N LEU A 199 -5.13 -5.45 -7.60
CA LEU A 199 -6.37 -4.96 -8.21
C LEU A 199 -7.19 -4.13 -7.22
N THR A 200 -7.28 -4.57 -5.96
CA THR A 200 -7.99 -3.82 -4.91
C THR A 200 -7.30 -2.50 -4.57
N GLU A 201 -5.96 -2.45 -4.58
CA GLU A 201 -5.22 -1.19 -4.43
C GLU A 201 -5.44 -0.27 -5.63
N ALA A 202 -5.45 -0.79 -6.85
CA ALA A 202 -5.80 -0.02 -8.05
C ALA A 202 -7.21 0.59 -7.94
N ILE A 203 -8.21 -0.20 -7.54
CA ILE A 203 -9.58 0.27 -7.31
C ILE A 203 -9.59 1.43 -6.32
N SER A 204 -8.89 1.29 -5.20
CA SER A 204 -8.81 2.30 -4.14
C SER A 204 -8.08 3.57 -4.59
N ALA A 205 -7.00 3.42 -5.37
CA ALA A 205 -6.25 4.53 -5.94
C ALA A 205 -7.10 5.33 -6.94
N LEU A 206 -7.82 4.65 -7.84
CA LEU A 206 -8.68 5.30 -8.83
C LEU A 206 -9.88 6.00 -8.16
N ALA A 207 -10.47 5.39 -7.12
CA ALA A 207 -11.50 6.05 -6.32
C ALA A 207 -10.96 7.34 -5.67
N THR A 208 -9.74 7.30 -5.15
CA THR A 208 -9.07 8.47 -4.56
C THR A 208 -8.86 9.58 -5.60
N LEU A 209 -8.36 9.24 -6.80
CA LEU A 209 -8.19 10.20 -7.88
C LEU A 209 -9.52 10.82 -8.32
N ILE A 210 -10.60 10.03 -8.41
CA ILE A 210 -11.94 10.52 -8.77
C ILE A 210 -12.48 11.53 -7.75
N LYS A 211 -12.21 11.32 -6.46
CA LYS A 211 -12.63 12.25 -5.39
C LYS A 211 -11.82 13.54 -5.39
N LEU A 212 -10.53 13.45 -5.70
CA LEU A 212 -9.66 14.60 -5.83
C LEU A 212 -10.06 15.46 -7.03
N GLU A 213 -10.17 14.84 -8.20
CA GLU A 213 -10.54 15.49 -9.46
C GLU A 213 -11.15 14.45 -10.39
N ARG A 214 -12.48 14.47 -10.55
CA ARG A 214 -13.18 13.49 -11.37
C ARG A 214 -12.84 13.68 -12.86
N ARG A 215 -12.14 12.71 -13.44
CA ARG A 215 -11.90 12.58 -14.89
C ARG A 215 -12.66 11.39 -15.45
N ALA A 216 -13.16 11.51 -16.68
CA ALA A 216 -13.88 10.43 -17.35
C ALA A 216 -13.01 9.18 -17.55
N THR A 217 -11.70 9.37 -17.77
CA THR A 217 -10.71 8.29 -17.87
C THR A 217 -10.57 7.51 -16.57
N ASP A 218 -10.56 8.21 -15.43
CA ASP A 218 -10.41 7.59 -14.11
C ASP A 218 -11.67 6.78 -13.77
N GLU A 219 -12.86 7.30 -14.07
CA GLU A 219 -14.12 6.57 -13.91
C GLU A 219 -14.18 5.32 -14.81
N ALA A 220 -13.75 5.44 -16.06
CA ALA A 220 -13.70 4.29 -16.98
C ALA A 220 -12.78 3.19 -16.46
N TRP A 221 -11.59 3.56 -15.96
CA TRP A 221 -10.67 2.62 -15.32
C TRP A 221 -11.25 1.99 -14.06
N TYR A 222 -11.83 2.80 -13.17
CA TYR A 222 -12.48 2.31 -11.95
C TYR A 222 -13.56 1.25 -12.26
N ARG A 223 -14.42 1.50 -13.25
CA ARG A 223 -15.44 0.54 -13.70
C ARG A 223 -14.81 -0.71 -14.32
N ARG A 224 -13.74 -0.57 -15.11
CA ARG A 224 -13.02 -1.69 -15.73
C ARG A 224 -12.40 -2.61 -14.67
N LEU A 225 -11.76 -2.03 -13.66
CA LEU A 225 -11.16 -2.76 -12.54
C LEU A 225 -12.23 -3.53 -11.76
N TRP A 226 -13.35 -2.88 -11.42
CA TRP A 226 -14.45 -3.53 -10.72
C TRP A 226 -15.13 -4.64 -11.52
N ALA A 227 -15.37 -4.43 -12.81
CA ALA A 227 -15.95 -5.46 -13.67
C ALA A 227 -15.06 -6.70 -13.73
N PHE A 228 -13.73 -6.51 -13.78
CA PHE A 228 -12.78 -7.61 -13.74
C PHE A 228 -12.77 -8.31 -12.37
N ALA A 229 -12.72 -7.54 -11.28
CA ALA A 229 -12.78 -8.05 -9.90
C ALA A 229 -14.00 -8.94 -9.68
N ASP A 230 -15.18 -8.42 -10.01
CA ASP A 230 -16.48 -9.09 -9.82
C ASP A 230 -16.56 -10.42 -10.60
N SER A 231 -15.98 -10.45 -11.81
CA SER A 231 -16.06 -11.61 -12.69
C SER A 231 -15.02 -12.70 -12.39
N HIS A 232 -13.88 -12.36 -11.79
CA HIS A 232 -12.74 -13.30 -11.64
C HIS A 232 -12.29 -13.53 -10.21
N PHE A 233 -12.32 -12.50 -9.37
CA PHE A 233 -11.85 -12.60 -7.99
C PHE A 233 -12.98 -12.79 -6.98
N VAL A 234 -14.15 -12.18 -7.17
CA VAL A 234 -15.26 -12.31 -6.21
C VAL A 234 -15.88 -13.71 -6.30
N ASP A 235 -15.85 -14.45 -5.19
CA ASP A 235 -16.55 -15.73 -5.07
C ASP A 235 -18.01 -15.49 -4.65
N HIS A 236 -18.88 -15.34 -5.65
CA HIS A 236 -20.32 -15.15 -5.42
C HIS A 236 -21.02 -16.34 -4.76
N ALA A 237 -20.41 -17.53 -4.76
CA ALA A 237 -21.00 -18.72 -4.18
C ALA A 237 -20.68 -18.87 -2.68
N ARG A 238 -19.50 -18.43 -2.23
CA ARG A 238 -19.01 -18.64 -0.85
C ARG A 238 -18.59 -17.36 -0.13
N GLY A 239 -18.60 -16.21 -0.79
CA GLY A 239 -18.15 -14.93 -0.26
C GLY A 239 -16.63 -14.82 -0.15
N GLY A 240 -16.12 -13.59 -0.10
CA GLY A 240 -14.68 -13.31 -0.14
C GLY A 240 -14.09 -13.40 -1.55
N TRP A 241 -12.79 -13.11 -1.67
CA TRP A 241 -12.10 -13.02 -2.96
C TRP A 241 -11.12 -14.18 -3.13
N TYR A 242 -11.04 -14.76 -4.32
CA TYR A 242 -9.96 -15.68 -4.69
C TYR A 242 -8.63 -14.94 -4.68
N PRO A 243 -7.53 -15.56 -4.24
CA PRO A 243 -6.28 -14.84 -4.09
C PRO A 243 -5.46 -14.77 -5.38
N GLU A 244 -5.68 -15.66 -6.35
CA GLU A 244 -4.71 -15.83 -7.42
C GLU A 244 -5.39 -16.30 -8.70
N LEU A 245 -5.01 -15.66 -9.80
CA LEU A 245 -5.26 -16.13 -11.15
C LEU A 245 -3.90 -16.39 -11.81
N ALA A 246 -3.76 -17.56 -12.43
CA ALA A 246 -2.61 -17.87 -13.26
C ALA A 246 -2.58 -16.98 -14.52
N GLU A 247 -1.47 -17.05 -15.27
CA GLU A 247 -1.30 -16.35 -16.54
C GLU A 247 -2.49 -16.52 -17.51
N ASP A 248 -3.06 -17.73 -17.60
CA ASP A 248 -4.20 -18.08 -18.46
C ASP A 248 -5.55 -17.54 -17.98
N GLY A 249 -5.59 -16.91 -16.81
CA GLY A 249 -6.79 -16.34 -16.18
C GLY A 249 -7.60 -17.33 -15.34
N GLY A 250 -7.17 -18.58 -15.24
CA GLY A 250 -7.77 -19.58 -14.36
C GLY A 250 -7.45 -19.34 -12.89
N LEU A 251 -8.38 -19.73 -12.00
CA LEU A 251 -8.13 -19.72 -10.55
C LEU A 251 -6.93 -20.59 -10.22
N ALA A 252 -6.02 -20.07 -9.40
CA ALA A 252 -4.85 -20.76 -8.90
C ALA A 252 -4.84 -20.79 -7.36
N ASP A 253 -4.12 -21.76 -6.81
CA ASP A 253 -3.88 -21.90 -5.36
C ASP A 253 -2.41 -22.24 -5.06
N VAL A 254 -1.50 -21.78 -5.94
CA VAL A 254 -0.07 -22.09 -5.88
C VAL A 254 0.57 -21.34 -4.72
N GLN A 255 0.37 -20.02 -4.67
CA GLN A 255 0.95 -19.16 -3.65
C GLN A 255 0.07 -19.09 -2.40
N PHE A 256 -1.25 -19.14 -2.57
CA PHE A 256 -2.22 -19.05 -1.48
C PHE A 256 -3.27 -20.15 -1.52
N LYS A 257 -3.42 -20.84 -0.39
CA LYS A 257 -4.52 -21.79 -0.19
C LYS A 257 -5.69 -21.11 0.50
N GLY A 258 -6.86 -21.18 -0.11
CA GLY A 258 -8.08 -20.57 0.43
C GLY A 258 -8.13 -19.06 0.17
N LYS A 259 -8.60 -18.29 1.15
CA LYS A 259 -8.76 -16.83 1.07
C LYS A 259 -8.00 -16.22 2.24
N PRO A 260 -6.70 -15.89 2.05
CA PRO A 260 -5.78 -15.62 3.15
C PRO A 260 -6.07 -14.29 3.84
N ASP A 261 -6.79 -13.40 3.17
CA ASP A 261 -7.01 -12.03 3.59
C ASP A 261 -8.39 -11.54 3.14
N ILE A 262 -8.92 -10.59 3.91
CA ILE A 262 -10.05 -9.76 3.51
C ILE A 262 -9.72 -8.26 3.55
N TYR A 263 -8.62 -7.87 4.21
CA TYR A 263 -8.18 -6.49 4.45
C TYR A 263 -8.25 -5.63 3.19
N HIS A 264 -7.53 -6.02 2.13
CA HIS A 264 -7.47 -5.22 0.90
C HIS A 264 -8.82 -5.19 0.17
N SER A 265 -9.53 -6.33 0.14
CA SER A 265 -10.86 -6.40 -0.51
C SER A 265 -11.91 -5.55 0.20
N VAL A 266 -11.87 -5.50 1.53
CA VAL A 266 -12.77 -4.68 2.35
C VAL A 266 -12.42 -3.21 2.17
N GLN A 267 -11.14 -2.84 2.15
CA GLN A 267 -10.72 -1.47 1.87
C GLN A 267 -11.16 -1.01 0.47
N ALA A 268 -11.01 -1.83 -0.56
CA ALA A 268 -11.50 -1.50 -1.90
C ALA A 268 -13.02 -1.28 -1.95
N CYS A 269 -13.80 -1.96 -1.12
CA CYS A 269 -15.24 -1.73 -0.98
C CYS A 269 -15.56 -0.47 -0.17
N LEU A 270 -14.84 -0.21 0.92
CA LEU A 270 -15.17 0.83 1.89
C LEU A 270 -14.60 2.20 1.53
N PHE A 271 -13.34 2.27 1.09
CA PHE A 271 -12.71 3.55 0.77
C PHE A 271 -13.51 4.36 -0.25
N PRO A 272 -14.04 3.81 -1.36
CA PRO A 272 -14.85 4.59 -2.30
C PRO A 272 -16.13 5.19 -1.70
N LEU A 273 -16.67 4.61 -0.63
CA LEU A 273 -17.88 5.10 0.04
C LEU A 273 -17.62 6.34 0.92
N ALA A 274 -16.41 6.48 1.46
CA ALA A 274 -16.02 7.67 2.19
C ALA A 274 -15.93 8.88 1.23
N PRO A 275 -16.45 10.07 1.59
CA PRO A 275 -16.42 11.24 0.70
C PRO A 275 -15.01 11.82 0.48
N GLY A 276 -14.11 11.66 1.46
CA GLY A 276 -12.75 12.19 1.43
C GLY A 276 -11.70 11.22 0.88
N VAL A 277 -10.47 11.73 0.78
CA VAL A 277 -9.24 10.97 0.48
C VAL A 277 -8.43 10.64 1.75
N SER A 278 -8.90 11.12 2.90
CA SER A 278 -8.49 10.81 4.26
C SER A 278 -9.73 10.64 5.15
N ARG A 279 -9.54 10.40 6.45
CA ARG A 279 -10.61 10.35 7.46
C ARG A 279 -11.68 9.35 7.11
N TYR A 280 -11.24 8.19 6.64
CA TYR A 280 -12.11 7.13 6.15
C TYR A 280 -13.10 6.67 7.22
N ALA A 281 -12.64 6.47 8.47
CA ALA A 281 -13.50 6.08 9.58
C ALA A 281 -14.62 7.10 9.84
N ASP A 282 -14.29 8.39 9.93
CA ASP A 282 -15.27 9.46 10.09
C ASP A 282 -16.23 9.58 8.90
N GLY A 283 -15.71 9.39 7.68
CA GLY A 283 -16.50 9.38 6.46
C GLY A 283 -17.52 8.24 6.45
N LEU A 284 -17.11 7.04 6.85
CA LEU A 284 -17.96 5.86 6.90
C LEU A 284 -19.01 5.93 8.00
N ARG A 285 -18.68 6.43 9.20
CA ARG A 285 -19.66 6.64 10.30
C ARG A 285 -20.83 7.54 9.91
N LYS A 286 -20.63 8.43 8.94
CA LYS A 286 -21.68 9.36 8.46
C LYS A 286 -22.66 8.70 7.48
N LEU A 287 -22.39 7.48 7.01
CA LEU A 287 -23.24 6.78 6.04
C LEU A 287 -24.43 6.05 6.67
N GLY A 288 -24.45 5.89 8.00
CA GLY A 288 -25.52 5.19 8.75
C GLY A 288 -24.98 3.98 9.49
#